data_AF-A0A5E4L638-F1
#
_entry.id   AF-A0A5E4L638-F1
#
_cell.length_a   1.000
_cell.length_b   1.000
_cell.length_c   1.000
_cell.angle_alpha   90.00
_cell.angle_beta   90.00
_cell.angle_gamma   90.00
#
_symmetry.space_group_name_H-M   'P 1'
#
loop_
_entity.id
_entity.type
_entity.pdbx_description
1 polymer ?
#
loop_
_entity_poly.entity_id
_entity_poly.type
_entity_poly.pdbx_seq_one_letter_code
_entity_poly.pdbx_strand_id
1 'polypeptide(L)'
;MKLLEDESGLSVIVGTLLLILIVVASASALAIMVNEAQKKDMEQRSLRAAVESENLKILSLALNDSDGSVNWTNMIITVVNLNIEEAKIVGLNINGMNAANYTDKVKVYNFQNQFPVPPAGSRQIFLNLSTNFASPLNISRNDPIKLILFTSLTNNFERVFLPPVPIIKVSSESDVGFGNVLVLDGSDSISHESTIINYQWQVPAINYYKTGQMVRIPFDFTNTTNFSVNLNVTDSNGMQGSAQWESP
;
A
#
# COMPACT_ATOMS: atom_id res chain seq x y z
N MET A 1 -64.29 68.05 -35.74
CA MET A 1 -64.17 67.93 -34.27
C MET A 1 -63.13 66.85 -34.01
N LYS A 2 -61.89 67.23 -33.67
CA LYS A 2 -60.80 66.29 -33.38
C LYS A 2 -60.72 66.13 -31.88
N LEU A 3 -61.05 64.94 -31.37
CA LEU A 3 -60.72 64.52 -30.02
C LEU A 3 -59.20 64.32 -29.99
N LEU A 4 -58.48 65.12 -29.22
CA LEU A 4 -57.09 64.84 -28.85
C LEU A 4 -57.15 63.75 -27.77
N GLU A 5 -56.69 62.54 -28.09
CA GLU A 5 -56.51 61.46 -27.12
C GLU A 5 -55.42 61.88 -26.12
N ASP A 6 -55.75 61.82 -24.83
CA ASP A 6 -54.84 62.07 -23.72
C ASP A 6 -53.95 60.83 -23.50
N GLU A 7 -52.79 60.80 -24.14
CA GLU A 7 -51.82 59.69 -24.06
C GLU A 7 -50.97 59.68 -22.76
N SER A 8 -51.14 60.66 -21.87
CA SER A 8 -50.31 60.81 -20.67
C SER A 8 -50.48 59.66 -19.67
N GLY A 9 -51.70 59.14 -19.51
CA GLY A 9 -51.99 57.96 -18.68
C GLY A 9 -51.44 56.66 -19.28
N LEU A 10 -51.35 56.57 -20.61
CA LEU A 10 -50.86 55.39 -21.33
C LEU A 10 -49.34 55.24 -21.13
N SER A 11 -48.60 56.34 -21.16
CA SER A 11 -47.15 56.37 -20.90
C SER A 11 -46.79 55.89 -19.49
N VAL A 12 -47.55 56.30 -18.47
CA VAL A 12 -47.34 55.87 -17.07
C VAL A 12 -47.59 54.37 -16.89
N ILE A 13 -48.64 53.85 -17.52
CA ILE A 13 -48.98 52.42 -17.48
C ILE A 13 -47.91 51.59 -18.20
N VAL A 14 -47.45 52.03 -19.37
CA VAL A 14 -46.39 51.34 -20.12
C VAL A 14 -45.07 51.39 -19.35
N GLY A 15 -44.69 52.53 -18.76
CA GLY A 15 -43.48 52.68 -17.97
C GLY A 15 -43.46 51.81 -16.71
N THR A 16 -44.59 51.72 -16.00
CA THR A 16 -44.72 50.86 -14.82
C THR A 16 -44.69 49.37 -15.18
N LEU A 17 -45.34 48.96 -16.28
CA LEU A 17 -45.24 47.59 -16.81
C LEU A 17 -43.80 47.21 -17.18
N LEU A 18 -43.08 48.12 -17.86
CA LEU A 18 -41.68 47.90 -18.24
C LEU A 18 -40.77 47.76 -17.02
N LEU A 19 -40.97 48.59 -15.99
CA LEU A 19 -40.22 48.51 -14.73
C LEU A 19 -40.46 47.17 -14.02
N ILE A 20 -41.72 46.74 -13.91
CA ILE A 20 -42.07 45.45 -13.30
C ILE A 20 -41.37 44.31 -14.04
N LEU A 21 -41.41 44.34 -15.37
CA LEU A 21 -40.81 43.31 -16.21
C LEU A 21 -39.29 43.24 -16.02
N ILE A 22 -38.61 44.39 -15.96
CA ILE A 22 -37.18 44.47 -15.68
C ILE A 22 -36.87 43.91 -14.29
N VAL A 23 -37.60 44.33 -13.26
CA VAL A 23 -37.38 43.87 -11.88
C VAL A 23 -37.59 42.37 -11.75
N VAL A 24 -38.65 41.83 -12.34
CA VAL A 24 -38.94 40.38 -12.32
C VAL A 24 -37.86 39.60 -13.08
N ALA A 25 -37.41 40.09 -14.23
CA ALA A 25 -36.33 39.48 -14.98
C ALA A 25 -35.01 39.49 -14.19
N SER A 26 -34.65 40.62 -13.57
CA SER A 26 -33.45 40.74 -12.73
C SER A 26 -33.51 39.85 -11.48
N ALA A 27 -34.66 39.81 -10.79
CA ALA A 27 -34.84 38.96 -9.61
C ALA A 27 -34.74 37.47 -9.96
N SER A 28 -35.30 37.07 -11.11
CA SER A 28 -35.23 35.68 -11.60
C SER A 28 -33.80 35.29 -11.95
N ALA A 29 -33.05 36.17 -12.63
CA ALA A 29 -31.65 35.93 -12.96
C ALA A 29 -30.77 35.80 -11.70
N LEU A 30 -31.00 36.65 -10.70
CA LEU A 30 -30.31 36.57 -9.41
C LEU A 30 -30.63 35.25 -8.67
N ALA A 31 -31.90 34.83 -8.67
CA ALA A 31 -32.31 33.59 -8.03
C ALA A 31 -31.61 32.36 -8.65
N ILE A 32 -31.51 32.31 -9.99
CA ILE A 32 -30.78 31.26 -10.70
C ILE A 32 -29.29 31.28 -10.30
N MET A 33 -28.67 32.47 -10.30
CA MET A 33 -27.27 32.62 -9.91
C MET A 33 -27.00 32.19 -8.47
N VAL A 34 -27.86 32.56 -7.53
CA VAL A 34 -27.75 32.16 -6.12
C VAL A 34 -27.90 30.65 -5.96
N ASN A 35 -28.84 30.02 -6.68
CA ASN A 35 -29.03 28.58 -6.65
C ASN A 35 -27.81 27.83 -7.22
N GLU A 36 -27.25 28.29 -8.34
CA GLU A 36 -26.03 27.72 -8.92
C GLU A 36 -24.81 27.90 -7.99
N ALA A 37 -24.66 29.07 -7.36
CA ALA A 37 -23.61 29.33 -6.39
C ALA A 37 -23.72 28.41 -5.16
N GLN A 38 -24.92 28.25 -4.60
CA GLN A 38 -25.17 27.34 -3.48
C GLN A 38 -24.87 25.88 -3.86
N LYS A 39 -25.28 25.44 -5.05
CA LYS A 39 -24.99 24.10 -5.55
C LYS A 39 -23.48 23.86 -5.64
N LYS A 40 -22.74 24.81 -6.21
CA LYS A 40 -21.28 24.72 -6.33
C LYS A 40 -20.59 24.68 -4.97
N ASP A 41 -21.02 25.51 -4.02
CA ASP A 41 -20.50 25.52 -2.65
C ASP A 41 -20.77 24.18 -1.93
N MET A 42 -21.96 23.60 -2.12
CA MET A 42 -22.30 22.29 -1.60
C MET A 42 -21.43 21.19 -2.20
N GLU A 43 -21.25 21.17 -3.52
CA GLU A 43 -20.37 20.20 -4.20
C GLU A 43 -18.94 20.28 -3.68
N GLN A 44 -18.39 21.49 -3.53
CA GLN A 44 -17.04 21.68 -3.00
C GLN A 44 -16.91 21.22 -1.55
N ARG A 45 -17.91 21.51 -0.70
CA ARG A 45 -17.93 21.02 0.69
C ARG A 45 -18.02 19.51 0.77
N SER A 46 -18.86 18.90 -0.08
CA SER A 46 -19.00 17.45 -0.16
C SER A 46 -17.70 16.78 -0.59
N LEU A 47 -17.04 17.32 -1.62
CA LEU A 47 -15.75 16.80 -2.09
C LEU A 47 -14.68 16.91 -0.99
N ARG A 48 -14.60 18.06 -0.32
CA ARG A 48 -13.66 18.25 0.78
C ARG A 48 -13.91 17.28 1.93
N ALA A 49 -15.16 17.09 2.33
CA ALA A 49 -15.52 16.11 3.35
C ALA A 49 -15.18 14.67 2.93
N ALA A 50 -15.38 14.31 1.65
CA ALA A 50 -15.00 12.99 1.13
C ALA A 50 -13.48 12.78 1.19
N VAL A 51 -12.69 13.79 0.80
CA VAL A 51 -11.22 13.73 0.87
C VAL A 51 -10.76 13.58 2.32
N GLU A 52 -11.28 14.40 3.23
CA GLU A 52 -10.91 14.41 4.65
C GLU A 52 -11.36 13.14 5.40
N SER A 53 -12.44 12.50 4.95
CA SER A 53 -12.95 11.27 5.56
C SER A 53 -12.33 10.00 5.00
N GLU A 54 -11.57 10.07 3.90
CA GLU A 54 -10.99 8.88 3.29
C GLU A 54 -9.85 8.29 4.14
N ASN A 55 -10.05 7.06 4.62
CA ASN A 55 -9.14 6.28 5.44
C ASN A 55 -8.96 4.86 4.88
N LEU A 56 -8.02 4.72 3.95
CA LEU A 56 -7.52 3.41 3.52
C LEU A 56 -6.30 3.00 4.35
N LYS A 57 -6.13 1.70 4.56
CA LYS A 57 -4.91 1.13 5.11
C LYS A 57 -4.41 -0.03 4.26
N ILE A 58 -3.11 -0.04 4.00
CA ILE A 58 -2.41 -1.21 3.48
C ILE A 58 -2.21 -2.14 4.68
N LEU A 59 -2.91 -3.26 4.74
CA LEU A 59 -2.95 -4.14 5.91
C LEU A 59 -1.78 -5.13 5.94
N SER A 60 -1.52 -5.79 4.81
CA SER A 60 -0.49 -6.83 4.73
C SER A 60 0.06 -6.95 3.32
N LEU A 61 1.22 -7.60 3.26
CA LEU A 61 1.96 -7.92 2.06
C LEU A 61 2.23 -9.43 2.06
N ALA A 62 1.99 -10.10 0.94
CA ALA A 62 2.45 -11.47 0.74
C ALA A 62 3.28 -11.55 -0.54
N LEU A 63 4.51 -12.02 -0.40
CA LEU A 63 5.49 -12.10 -1.48
C LEU A 63 5.66 -13.56 -1.90
N ASN A 64 5.59 -13.80 -3.21
CA ASN A 64 5.78 -15.12 -3.78
C ASN A 64 6.82 -15.08 -4.89
N ASP A 65 7.67 -16.09 -4.90
CA ASP A 65 8.68 -16.32 -5.93
C ASP A 65 8.17 -17.38 -6.95
N SER A 66 8.64 -17.27 -8.19
CA SER A 66 8.70 -18.36 -9.15
C SER A 66 10.06 -19.07 -9.03
N ASP A 67 10.11 -20.15 -8.25
CA ASP A 67 11.22 -21.11 -8.10
C ASP A 67 12.66 -20.56 -8.25
N GLY A 68 13.21 -20.06 -7.14
CA GLY A 68 14.65 -19.87 -6.97
C GLY A 68 15.19 -18.52 -7.41
N SER A 69 14.32 -17.55 -7.70
CA SER A 69 14.74 -16.19 -8.02
C SER A 69 15.29 -15.48 -6.77
N VAL A 70 16.37 -14.74 -6.95
CA VAL A 70 16.92 -13.83 -5.94
C VAL A 70 15.95 -12.66 -5.67
N ASN A 71 15.07 -12.36 -6.62
CA ASN A 71 14.10 -11.27 -6.55
C ASN A 71 12.68 -11.81 -6.44
N TRP A 72 11.79 -11.02 -5.83
CA TRP A 72 10.36 -11.32 -5.83
C TRP A 72 9.76 -11.23 -7.22
N THR A 73 8.84 -12.15 -7.54
CA THR A 73 8.13 -12.17 -8.83
C THR A 73 6.70 -11.68 -8.68
N ASN A 74 6.00 -12.14 -7.64
CA ASN A 74 4.60 -11.84 -7.42
C ASN A 74 4.40 -11.21 -6.04
N MET A 75 3.47 -10.26 -5.98
CA MET A 75 3.13 -9.54 -4.78
C MET A 75 1.62 -9.48 -4.62
N ILE A 76 1.13 -9.76 -3.41
CA ILE A 76 -0.27 -9.64 -3.03
C ILE A 76 -0.35 -8.60 -1.93
N ILE A 77 -1.11 -7.54 -2.17
CA ILE A 77 -1.30 -6.45 -1.22
C ILE A 77 -2.74 -6.51 -0.72
N THR A 78 -2.93 -6.60 0.59
CA THR A 78 -4.27 -6.50 1.19
C THR A 78 -4.53 -5.07 1.60
N VAL A 79 -5.57 -4.46 1.06
CA VAL A 79 -6.01 -3.10 1.38
C VAL A 79 -7.35 -3.16 2.09
N VAL A 80 -7.50 -2.42 3.17
CA VAL A 80 -8.75 -2.26 3.91
C VAL A 80 -9.23 -0.81 3.81
N ASN A 81 -10.52 -0.65 3.60
CA ASN A 81 -11.21 0.62 3.64
C ASN A 81 -11.93 0.73 4.99
N LEU A 82 -11.53 1.72 5.80
CA LEU A 82 -12.13 1.99 7.10
C LEU A 82 -13.26 3.03 7.03
N ASN A 83 -13.62 3.46 5.82
CA ASN A 83 -14.68 4.41 5.59
C ASN A 83 -16.03 3.73 5.44
N ILE A 84 -17.06 4.55 5.54
CA ILE A 84 -18.45 4.18 5.24
C ILE A 84 -18.79 4.30 3.74
N GLU A 85 -17.89 4.86 2.94
CA GLU A 85 -18.04 5.01 1.48
C GLU A 85 -16.99 4.19 0.73
N GLU A 86 -17.30 3.83 -0.52
CA GLU A 86 -16.38 3.12 -1.40
C GLU A 86 -15.20 4.03 -1.77
N ALA A 87 -13.99 3.51 -1.60
CA ALA A 87 -12.77 4.18 -2.04
C ALA A 87 -12.33 3.61 -3.39
N LYS A 88 -11.71 4.42 -4.24
CA LYS A 88 -11.22 3.98 -5.56
C LYS A 88 -9.73 4.25 -5.70
N ILE A 89 -8.96 3.19 -5.83
CA ILE A 89 -7.52 3.26 -6.08
C ILE A 89 -7.32 3.46 -7.57
N VAL A 90 -6.58 4.50 -7.93
CA VAL A 90 -6.28 4.88 -9.32
C VAL A 90 -4.84 4.55 -9.72
N GLY A 91 -3.97 4.33 -8.74
CA GLY A 91 -2.58 3.99 -8.97
C GLY A 91 -1.93 3.36 -7.76
N LEU A 92 -0.81 2.69 -8.02
CA LEU A 92 0.04 2.07 -7.03
C LEU A 92 1.49 2.39 -7.38
N ASN A 93 2.26 2.83 -6.40
CA ASN A 93 3.71 2.96 -6.48
C ASN A 93 4.38 1.95 -5.55
N ILE A 94 5.44 1.31 -6.05
CA ILE A 94 6.28 0.40 -5.29
C ILE A 94 7.73 0.83 -5.49
N ASN A 95 8.42 1.14 -4.39
CA ASN A 95 9.83 1.54 -4.39
C ASN A 95 10.17 2.62 -5.43
N GLY A 96 9.27 3.59 -5.63
CA GLY A 96 9.43 4.70 -6.58
C GLY A 96 8.89 4.43 -7.98
N MET A 97 8.52 3.20 -8.33
CA MET A 97 7.96 2.86 -9.64
C MET A 97 6.45 2.69 -9.62
N ASN A 98 5.76 3.28 -10.59
CA ASN A 98 4.31 3.16 -10.73
C ASN A 98 3.96 1.87 -11.48
N ALA A 99 3.00 1.12 -10.94
CA ALA A 99 2.40 0.00 -11.64
C ALA A 99 1.55 0.53 -12.81
N ALA A 100 1.77 -0.02 -14.01
CA ALA A 100 0.98 0.26 -15.20
C ALA A 100 -0.41 -0.37 -15.12
N ASN A 101 -0.51 -1.56 -14.53
CA ASN A 101 -1.76 -2.26 -14.30
C ASN A 101 -1.64 -3.22 -13.10
N TYR A 102 -2.77 -3.65 -12.54
CA TYR A 102 -2.84 -4.58 -11.41
C TYR A 102 -4.20 -5.29 -11.42
N THR A 103 -4.36 -6.41 -10.70
CA THR A 103 -5.59 -7.22 -10.79
C THR A 103 -6.12 -7.68 -9.44
N ASP A 104 -7.39 -8.06 -9.39
CA ASP A 104 -8.01 -8.83 -8.29
C ASP A 104 -8.12 -10.34 -8.62
N LYS A 105 -7.38 -10.82 -9.63
CA LYS A 105 -7.48 -12.12 -10.34
C LYS A 105 -8.59 -12.24 -11.37
N VAL A 106 -9.55 -11.32 -11.40
CA VAL A 106 -10.71 -11.38 -12.29
C VAL A 106 -10.66 -10.26 -13.32
N LYS A 107 -10.37 -9.03 -12.87
CA LYS A 107 -10.35 -7.81 -13.67
C LYS A 107 -9.00 -7.12 -13.56
N VAL A 108 -8.59 -6.46 -14.63
CA VAL A 108 -7.37 -5.64 -14.68
C VAL A 108 -7.75 -4.19 -14.41
N TYR A 109 -7.03 -3.53 -13.53
CA TYR A 109 -7.24 -2.17 -13.07
C TYR A 109 -6.01 -1.31 -13.39
N ASN A 110 -6.25 -0.02 -13.57
CA ASN A 110 -5.27 1.01 -13.90
C ASN A 110 -5.90 2.39 -13.65
N PHE A 111 -5.27 3.45 -14.15
CA PHE A 111 -5.79 4.81 -14.01
C PHE A 111 -7.21 4.99 -14.60
N GLN A 112 -7.52 4.32 -15.71
CA GLN A 112 -8.82 4.40 -16.37
C GLN A 112 -9.87 3.48 -15.72
N ASN A 113 -9.49 2.24 -15.41
CA ASN A 113 -10.34 1.29 -14.70
C ASN A 113 -9.91 1.19 -13.25
N GLN A 114 -10.47 2.05 -12.42
CA GLN A 114 -10.11 2.23 -11.02
C GLN A 114 -10.50 1.00 -10.18
N PHE A 115 -9.70 0.68 -9.17
CA PHE A 115 -9.93 -0.46 -8.28
C PHE A 115 -10.80 -0.04 -7.10
N PRO A 116 -12.07 -0.50 -7.02
CA PRO A 116 -12.96 -0.15 -5.93
C PRO A 116 -12.61 -0.98 -4.69
N VAL A 117 -12.61 -0.35 -3.52
CA VAL A 117 -12.51 -0.99 -2.21
C VAL A 117 -13.80 -0.70 -1.44
N PRO A 118 -14.63 -1.72 -1.15
CA PRO A 118 -15.94 -1.52 -0.57
C PRO A 118 -15.86 -0.88 0.82
N PRO A 119 -16.92 -0.18 1.26
CA PRO A 119 -17.02 0.36 2.62
C PRO A 119 -16.75 -0.69 3.69
N ALA A 120 -16.04 -0.32 4.74
CA ALA A 120 -15.72 -1.19 5.88
C ALA A 120 -15.20 -2.59 5.48
N GLY A 121 -14.55 -2.69 4.32
CA GLY A 121 -14.21 -3.95 3.69
C GLY A 121 -12.77 -3.97 3.22
N SER A 122 -12.32 -5.16 2.82
CA SER A 122 -10.96 -5.37 2.32
C SER A 122 -10.95 -6.01 0.95
N ARG A 123 -9.90 -5.72 0.17
CA ARG A 123 -9.62 -6.39 -1.09
C ARG A 123 -8.14 -6.64 -1.27
N GLN A 124 -7.84 -7.60 -2.13
CA GLN A 124 -6.48 -7.97 -2.48
C GLN A 124 -6.14 -7.49 -3.88
N ILE A 125 -4.96 -6.89 -4.00
CA ILE A 125 -4.35 -6.47 -5.25
C ILE A 125 -3.24 -7.47 -5.56
N PHE A 126 -3.27 -8.05 -6.75
CA PHE A 126 -2.28 -8.98 -7.26
C PHE A 126 -1.42 -8.28 -8.30
N LEU A 127 -0.11 -8.43 -8.14
CA LEU A 127 0.90 -7.85 -9.00
C LEU A 127 1.93 -8.90 -9.39
N ASN A 128 2.37 -8.80 -10.64
CA ASN A 128 3.56 -9.43 -11.17
C ASN A 128 4.60 -8.33 -11.41
N LEU A 129 5.70 -8.38 -10.67
CA LEU A 129 6.73 -7.35 -10.67
C LEU A 129 7.48 -7.26 -12.01
N SER A 130 7.40 -8.30 -12.85
CA SER A 130 8.03 -8.32 -14.17
C SER A 130 7.15 -7.73 -15.28
N THR A 131 5.82 -7.82 -15.18
CA THR A 131 4.90 -7.47 -16.28
C THR A 131 3.96 -6.31 -15.98
N ASN A 132 3.74 -5.97 -14.71
CA ASN A 132 2.83 -4.90 -14.33
C ASN A 132 3.47 -3.52 -14.29
N PHE A 133 4.75 -3.41 -14.64
CA PHE A 133 5.53 -2.17 -14.66
C PHE A 133 6.07 -1.89 -16.06
N ALA A 134 6.41 -0.64 -16.36
CA ALA A 134 6.98 -0.26 -17.66
C ALA A 134 8.33 -0.98 -17.94
N SER A 135 9.03 -1.34 -16.88
CA SER A 135 10.21 -2.18 -16.85
C SER A 135 10.14 -3.11 -15.64
N PRO A 136 10.69 -4.33 -15.70
CA PRO A 136 10.68 -5.26 -14.58
C PRO A 136 11.22 -4.62 -13.29
N LEU A 137 10.43 -4.71 -12.22
CA LEU A 137 10.77 -4.23 -10.89
C LEU A 137 11.49 -5.34 -10.12
N ASN A 138 12.81 -5.23 -10.03
CA ASN A 138 13.63 -6.17 -9.28
C ASN A 138 13.75 -5.70 -7.83
N ILE A 139 13.11 -6.43 -6.91
CA ILE A 139 13.22 -6.21 -5.47
C ILE A 139 13.88 -7.44 -4.86
N SER A 140 15.03 -7.25 -4.20
CA SER A 140 15.71 -8.34 -3.50
C SER A 140 14.90 -8.79 -2.28
N ARG A 141 15.09 -10.04 -1.86
CA ARG A 141 14.40 -10.60 -0.70
C ARG A 141 14.67 -9.88 0.62
N ASN A 142 15.81 -9.20 0.69
CA ASN A 142 16.29 -8.47 1.87
C ASN A 142 16.05 -6.96 1.78
N ASP A 143 15.44 -6.47 0.71
CA ASP A 143 15.21 -5.03 0.54
C ASP A 143 13.87 -4.60 1.18
N PRO A 144 13.81 -3.38 1.76
CA PRO A 144 12.55 -2.81 2.21
C PRO A 144 11.61 -2.55 1.02
N ILE A 145 10.31 -2.63 1.29
CA ILE A 145 9.25 -2.41 0.30
C ILE A 145 8.37 -1.25 0.76
N LYS A 146 8.49 -0.11 0.08
CA LYS A 146 7.63 1.05 0.23
C LYS A 146 6.50 0.99 -0.79
N LEU A 147 5.26 1.01 -0.28
CA LEU A 147 4.04 1.02 -1.07
C LEU A 147 3.31 2.34 -0.89
N ILE A 148 2.82 2.92 -1.99
CA ILE A 148 1.95 4.09 -1.98
C ILE A 148 0.72 3.81 -2.84
N LEU A 149 -0.46 3.98 -2.27
CA LEU A 149 -1.73 3.94 -2.99
C LEU A 149 -2.17 5.36 -3.30
N PHE A 150 -2.60 5.60 -4.54
CA PHE A 150 -3.23 6.84 -4.96
C PHE A 150 -4.72 6.60 -5.15
N THR A 151 -5.56 7.49 -4.60
CA THR A 151 -7.02 7.38 -4.75
C THR A 151 -7.57 8.39 -5.76
N SER A 152 -8.81 8.18 -6.20
CA SER A 152 -9.51 9.12 -7.09
C SER A 152 -9.77 10.47 -6.43
N LEU A 153 -9.73 10.52 -5.10
CA LEU A 153 -9.85 11.74 -4.29
C LEU A 153 -8.48 12.42 -4.07
N THR A 154 -7.44 12.01 -4.78
CA THR A 154 -6.07 12.56 -4.71
C THR A 154 -5.37 12.39 -3.36
N ASN A 155 -5.88 11.48 -2.51
CA ASN A 155 -5.20 11.08 -1.29
C ASN A 155 -4.15 10.02 -1.58
N ASN A 156 -3.13 9.99 -0.72
CA ASN A 156 -2.04 9.05 -0.77
C ASN A 156 -1.96 8.27 0.53
N PHE A 157 -1.91 6.94 0.44
CA PHE A 157 -1.74 6.06 1.60
C PHE A 157 -0.45 5.28 1.46
N GLU A 158 0.47 5.49 2.39
CA GLU A 158 1.80 4.90 2.36
C GLU A 158 1.98 3.84 3.45
N ARG A 159 2.71 2.77 3.12
CA ARG A 159 3.25 1.85 4.12
C ARG A 159 4.60 1.31 3.69
N VAL A 160 5.51 1.16 4.63
CA VAL A 160 6.83 0.54 4.43
C VAL A 160 6.88 -0.79 5.16
N PHE A 161 7.30 -1.83 4.46
CA PHE A 161 7.58 -3.16 4.99
C PHE A 161 9.08 -3.34 5.08
N LEU A 162 9.56 -3.74 6.26
CA LEU A 162 10.98 -3.96 6.53
C LEU A 162 11.27 -5.46 6.60
N PRO A 163 12.41 -5.91 6.09
CA PRO A 163 12.84 -7.29 6.26
C PRO A 163 13.05 -7.60 7.76
N PRO A 164 12.91 -8.88 8.17
CA PRO A 164 13.31 -9.30 9.50
C PRO A 164 14.81 -9.08 9.73
N VAL A 165 15.19 -8.78 10.97
CA VAL A 165 16.58 -8.61 11.42
C VAL A 165 17.04 -9.90 12.09
N PRO A 166 17.85 -10.74 11.41
CA PRO A 166 18.42 -11.93 12.02
C PRO A 166 19.50 -11.59 13.05
N ILE A 167 19.45 -12.27 14.18
CA ILE A 167 20.47 -12.19 15.23
C ILE A 167 20.96 -13.60 15.51
N ILE A 168 22.27 -13.81 15.39
CA ILE A 168 22.93 -15.10 15.62
C ILE A 168 23.58 -15.09 17.00
N LYS A 169 23.23 -16.07 17.82
CA LYS A 169 23.99 -16.46 19.02
C LYS A 169 24.62 -17.81 18.78
N VAL A 170 25.92 -17.90 19.05
CA VAL A 170 26.67 -19.15 18.96
C VAL A 170 27.26 -19.46 20.32
N SER A 171 27.02 -20.68 20.80
CA SER A 171 27.63 -21.21 22.02
C SER A 171 28.07 -22.65 21.79
N SER A 172 28.98 -23.14 22.64
CA SER A 172 29.39 -24.55 22.65
C SER A 172 28.94 -25.21 23.95
N GLU A 173 28.48 -26.46 23.82
CA GLU A 173 28.09 -27.31 24.94
C GLU A 173 28.80 -28.66 24.79
N SER A 174 29.00 -29.36 25.91
CA SER A 174 29.46 -30.75 25.91
C SER A 174 28.27 -31.66 26.22
N ASP A 175 27.97 -32.59 25.31
CA ASP A 175 26.84 -33.51 25.41
C ASP A 175 27.32 -34.95 25.66
N VAL A 176 26.64 -35.65 26.57
CA VAL A 176 26.96 -37.01 27.00
C VAL A 176 26.49 -38.00 25.93
N GLY A 177 27.27 -38.12 24.86
CA GLY A 177 27.01 -39.03 23.74
C GLY A 177 27.49 -38.51 22.38
N PHE A 178 27.62 -37.20 22.22
CA PHE A 178 28.03 -36.55 20.96
C PHE A 178 29.34 -35.75 21.07
N GLY A 179 29.90 -35.60 22.27
CA GLY A 179 31.10 -34.79 22.49
C GLY A 179 30.75 -33.29 22.48
N ASN A 180 31.55 -32.49 21.77
CA ASN A 180 31.30 -31.05 21.65
C ASN A 180 30.18 -30.77 20.64
N VAL A 181 29.23 -29.94 21.06
CA VAL A 181 28.08 -29.53 20.27
C VAL A 181 28.10 -28.02 20.10
N LEU A 182 27.93 -27.56 18.87
CA LEU A 182 27.68 -26.17 18.54
C LEU A 182 26.19 -25.90 18.65
N VAL A 183 25.82 -24.93 19.48
CA VAL A 183 24.45 -24.46 19.64
C VAL A 183 24.30 -23.16 18.88
N LEU A 184 23.39 -23.17 17.93
CA LEU A 184 23.01 -21.99 17.15
C LEU A 184 21.62 -21.57 17.59
N ASP A 185 21.51 -20.33 18.04
CA ASP A 185 20.27 -19.76 18.53
C ASP A 185 19.96 -18.44 17.81
N GLY A 186 18.80 -18.41 17.17
CA GLY A 186 18.27 -17.28 16.42
C GLY A 186 17.11 -16.62 17.13
N SER A 187 16.82 -16.99 18.38
CA SER A 187 15.64 -16.56 19.13
C SER A 187 15.52 -15.04 19.31
N ASP A 188 16.66 -14.33 19.32
CA ASP A 188 16.71 -12.87 19.40
C ASP A 188 16.42 -12.18 18.07
N SER A 189 16.24 -12.91 16.96
CA SER A 189 15.87 -12.31 15.67
C SER A 189 14.50 -11.64 15.76
N ILE A 190 14.37 -10.45 15.16
CA ILE A 190 13.17 -9.62 15.30
C ILE A 190 12.58 -9.29 13.93
N SER A 191 11.25 -9.28 13.84
CA SER A 191 10.55 -8.58 12.78
C SER A 191 9.64 -7.52 13.40
N HIS A 192 9.60 -6.33 12.81
CA HIS A 192 8.85 -5.19 13.35
C HIS A 192 7.34 -5.30 13.12
N GLU A 193 6.95 -5.79 11.94
CA GLU A 193 5.57 -5.68 11.41
C GLU A 193 4.94 -7.05 11.13
N SER A 194 5.64 -8.13 11.46
CA SER A 194 5.28 -9.51 11.12
C SER A 194 5.92 -10.47 12.12
N THR A 195 5.62 -11.76 11.97
CA THR A 195 6.21 -12.82 12.79
C THR A 195 7.22 -13.60 11.96
N ILE A 196 8.38 -13.93 12.53
CA ILE A 196 9.34 -14.84 11.89
C ILE A 196 8.76 -16.25 11.93
N ILE A 197 8.61 -16.88 10.76
CA ILE A 197 7.99 -18.20 10.61
C ILE A 197 8.99 -19.29 10.24
N ASN A 198 10.19 -18.91 9.79
CA ASN A 198 11.21 -19.86 9.35
C ASN A 198 12.62 -19.36 9.68
N TYR A 199 13.48 -20.29 10.11
CA TYR A 199 14.89 -20.08 10.42
C TYR A 199 15.68 -21.14 9.68
N GLN A 200 16.62 -20.72 8.83
CA GLN A 200 17.48 -21.58 8.04
C GLN A 200 18.93 -21.32 8.40
N TRP A 201 19.56 -22.32 8.99
CA TRP A 201 20.97 -22.33 9.36
C TRP A 201 21.80 -23.02 8.30
N GLN A 202 22.95 -22.43 7.99
CA GLN A 202 23.97 -23.05 7.18
C GLN A 202 25.33 -22.88 7.85
N VAL A 203 26.06 -23.99 7.97
CA VAL A 203 27.45 -24.01 8.42
C VAL A 203 28.31 -24.54 7.27
N PRO A 204 28.89 -23.66 6.42
CA PRO A 204 29.56 -24.08 5.19
C PRO A 204 30.74 -25.03 5.44
N ALA A 205 31.49 -24.83 6.53
CA ALA A 205 32.67 -25.63 6.88
C ALA A 205 32.40 -27.14 6.97
N ILE A 206 31.18 -27.53 7.35
CA ILE A 206 30.74 -28.93 7.47
C ILE A 206 29.59 -29.28 6.53
N ASN A 207 29.31 -28.41 5.55
CA ASN A 207 28.19 -28.54 4.60
C ASN A 207 26.85 -28.88 5.28
N TYR A 208 26.58 -28.24 6.42
CA TYR A 208 25.43 -28.56 7.26
C TYR A 208 24.30 -27.55 7.06
N TYR A 209 23.07 -28.05 6.90
CA TYR A 209 21.85 -27.26 6.73
C TYR A 209 20.78 -27.74 7.68
N LYS A 210 20.16 -26.82 8.42
CA LYS A 210 19.09 -27.17 9.35
C LYS A 210 18.08 -26.04 9.48
N THR A 211 16.84 -26.42 9.73
CA THR A 211 15.77 -25.49 10.06
C THR A 211 15.42 -25.56 11.54
N GLY A 212 15.00 -24.42 12.09
CA GLY A 212 14.59 -24.29 13.49
C GLY A 212 15.17 -23.05 14.14
N GLN A 213 14.43 -22.47 15.09
CA GLN A 213 14.83 -21.27 15.82
C GLN A 213 16.14 -21.48 16.60
N MET A 214 16.29 -22.66 17.21
CA MET A 214 17.48 -23.11 17.90
C MET A 214 17.86 -24.50 17.39
N VAL A 215 19.12 -24.70 17.02
CA VAL A 215 19.63 -25.98 16.52
C VAL A 215 20.92 -26.37 17.24
N ARG A 216 21.07 -27.67 17.48
CA ARG A 216 22.25 -28.28 18.08
C ARG A 216 22.94 -29.14 17.03
N ILE A 217 24.23 -28.93 16.84
CA ILE A 217 25.00 -29.57 15.77
C ILE A 217 26.27 -30.16 16.37
N PRO A 218 26.54 -31.47 16.19
CA PRO A 218 27.84 -32.03 16.52
C PRO A 218 28.94 -31.30 15.74
N PHE A 219 29.95 -30.77 16.44
CA PHE A 219 30.97 -29.94 15.79
C PHE A 219 32.37 -30.27 16.33
N ASP A 220 33.27 -30.61 15.42
CA ASP A 220 34.65 -30.89 15.75
C ASP A 220 35.49 -29.59 15.65
N PHE A 221 35.69 -28.97 16.81
CA PHE A 221 36.50 -27.78 16.96
C PHE A 221 38.01 -28.03 16.80
N THR A 222 38.47 -29.30 16.75
CA THR A 222 39.91 -29.60 16.69
C THR A 222 40.50 -29.44 15.30
N ASN A 223 39.68 -29.65 14.27
CA ASN A 223 40.10 -29.63 12.85
C ASN A 223 39.63 -28.38 12.10
N THR A 224 38.84 -27.51 12.73
CA THR A 224 38.26 -26.33 12.09
C THR A 224 38.85 -25.07 12.71
N THR A 225 39.81 -24.46 12.01
CA THR A 225 40.28 -23.11 12.34
C THR A 225 39.50 -22.13 11.47
N ASN A 226 38.72 -21.26 12.12
CA ASN A 226 37.85 -20.25 11.53
C ASN A 226 36.71 -20.82 10.66
N PHE A 227 35.47 -20.71 11.14
CA PHE A 227 34.27 -21.08 10.40
C PHE A 227 33.19 -20.01 10.49
N SER A 228 32.33 -19.99 9.48
CA SER A 228 31.18 -19.11 9.43
C SER A 228 29.87 -19.86 9.69
N VAL A 229 28.91 -19.13 10.23
CA VAL A 229 27.52 -19.58 10.40
C VAL A 229 26.62 -18.55 9.73
N ASN A 230 25.81 -18.99 8.78
CA ASN A 230 24.81 -18.16 8.13
C ASN A 230 23.43 -18.47 8.70
N LEU A 231 22.66 -17.43 8.96
CA LEU A 231 21.25 -17.50 9.33
C LEU A 231 20.43 -16.73 8.31
N ASN A 232 19.49 -17.41 7.67
CA ASN A 232 18.42 -16.78 6.91
C ASN A 232 17.11 -16.94 7.68
N VAL A 233 16.44 -15.83 7.96
CA VAL A 233 15.11 -15.81 8.58
C VAL A 233 14.07 -15.37 7.56
N THR A 234 12.87 -15.92 7.63
CA THR A 234 11.73 -15.53 6.78
C THR A 234 10.54 -15.16 7.65
N ASP A 235 9.93 -14.02 7.35
CA ASP A 235 8.75 -13.54 8.05
C ASP A 235 7.42 -14.01 7.40
N SER A 236 6.30 -13.73 8.07
CA SER A 236 4.97 -14.09 7.59
C SER A 236 4.52 -13.33 6.34
N ASN A 237 5.20 -12.25 5.95
CA ASN A 237 4.97 -11.53 4.71
C ASN A 237 5.80 -12.11 3.54
N GLY A 238 6.70 -13.05 3.84
CA GLY A 238 7.65 -13.66 2.92
C GLY A 238 9.02 -12.98 2.87
N MET A 239 9.20 -11.83 3.51
CA MET A 239 10.48 -11.08 3.49
C MET A 239 11.58 -11.87 4.20
N GLN A 240 12.82 -11.72 3.72
CA GLN A 240 13.97 -12.45 4.25
C GLN A 240 15.00 -11.50 4.83
N GLY A 241 15.72 -12.00 5.83
CA GLY A 241 16.88 -11.34 6.39
C GLY A 241 18.00 -12.35 6.52
N SER A 242 19.23 -11.90 6.26
CA SER A 242 20.43 -12.74 6.35
C SER A 242 21.43 -12.15 7.35
N ALA A 243 22.00 -13.01 8.19
CA ALA A 243 23.15 -12.69 9.03
C ALA A 243 24.24 -13.74 8.83
N GLN A 244 25.48 -13.32 9.05
CA GLN A 244 26.65 -14.18 9.08
C GLN A 244 27.42 -13.90 10.37
N TRP A 245 27.81 -14.96 11.05
CA TRP A 245 28.70 -14.92 12.20
C TRP A 245 29.98 -15.66 11.84
N GLU A 246 31.12 -15.09 12.21
CA GLU A 246 32.45 -15.69 12.02
C GLU A 246 33.00 -16.09 13.37
N SER A 247 33.59 -17.28 13.45
CA SER A 247 34.26 -17.70 14.68
C SER A 247 35.50 -16.84 14.94
N PRO A 248 35.72 -16.42 16.20
CA PRO A 248 36.87 -15.60 16.59
C PRO A 248 38.21 -16.33 16.44
#